data_AF-A0A1I3R965-F1
#
_entry.id   AF-A0A1I3R965-F1
#
_cell.length_a   1.000
_cell.length_b   1.000
_cell.length_c   1.000
_cell.angle_alpha   90.00
_cell.angle_beta   90.00
_cell.angle_gamma   90.00
#
_symmetry.space_group_name_H-M   'P 1'
#
loop_
_entity.id
_entity.type
_entity.pdbx_description
1 polymer ?
#
loop_
_entity_poly.entity_id
_entity_poly.type
_entity_poly.pdbx_seq_one_letter_code
_entity_poly.pdbx_strand_id
1 'polypeptide(L)'
;MHATKPTILEQFLEHCQRPSHKLLGFLEPDADVWTLPQDPAAVVEELKKTFATVDLISSGLVCAAKEGSLVLVPAISNGACIVVCRDAATLRPFELLTASGCLDADALPVLEVLRDARTRRLLQQGTGDLVAAFDLEQVVLLRACGIPATLAYGLNAVPLEQLDQLCKSFDLSWTGGGQSRLGTAAGAEHGQESEDHPDDPIRRLLRNKTSGGPALCPPTFPPAAATPLKAIEARLAVLGWMPLELANAVPLPLRSIIDHFQQLERFLGFDMQGISLWEADEEMIARLKFIANSASAAIFIEALHDAADEGVISLTQFGKPKPEPKGPANDYSTALAQLHERAQMDAGHGMSGARSLQEAWCDYQRLLNQQVIDPLRAEALAAGTSQESNLLMAQAELSHLLHLQAAALTTQLHCRREEQLPAEQFKNLMATTDRFVSVVKATVQCGRPKTAMFPSRTLGAQNFPRLPRFG
;
A
#
# COMPACT_ATOMS: atom_id res chain seq x y z
N MET A 1 41.38 -10.86 19.95
CA MET A 1 40.05 -10.24 19.84
C MET A 1 39.79 -9.49 21.14
N HIS A 2 39.73 -8.15 21.11
CA HIS A 2 39.35 -7.39 22.30
C HIS A 2 37.85 -7.57 22.52
N ALA A 3 37.44 -8.03 23.70
CA ALA A 3 36.04 -8.08 24.06
C ALA A 3 35.52 -6.63 24.06
N THR A 4 34.58 -6.33 23.17
CA THR A 4 33.89 -5.03 23.15
C THR A 4 33.09 -4.88 24.43
N LYS A 5 33.19 -3.71 25.08
CA LYS A 5 32.40 -3.40 26.28
C LYS A 5 30.90 -3.54 25.97
N PRO A 6 30.09 -4.19 26.83
CA PRO A 6 28.65 -4.27 26.63
C PRO A 6 28.01 -2.88 26.59
N THR A 7 26.96 -2.70 25.79
CA THR A 7 26.16 -1.47 25.80
C THR A 7 25.24 -1.45 27.01
N ILE A 8 24.67 -0.27 27.31
CA ILE A 8 23.66 -0.12 28.37
C ILE A 8 22.44 -1.03 28.09
N LEU A 9 21.98 -1.09 26.83
CA LEU A 9 20.85 -1.95 26.44
C LEU A 9 21.16 -3.45 26.58
N GLU A 10 22.37 -3.88 26.21
CA GLU A 10 22.78 -5.28 26.41
C GLU A 10 22.77 -5.64 27.89
N GLN A 11 23.36 -4.79 28.75
CA GLN A 11 23.37 -5.00 30.19
C GLN A 11 21.96 -4.99 30.79
N PHE A 12 21.07 -4.11 30.30
CA PHE A 12 19.67 -4.08 30.71
C PHE A 12 18.93 -5.38 30.34
N LEU A 13 19.15 -5.91 29.14
CA LEU A 13 18.50 -7.14 28.68
C LEU A 13 18.95 -8.39 29.45
N GLU A 14 20.11 -8.39 30.10
CA GLU A 14 20.53 -9.47 31.03
C GLU A 14 19.59 -9.60 32.25
N HIS A 15 18.86 -8.54 32.59
CA HIS A 15 17.86 -8.54 33.66
C HIS A 15 16.44 -8.83 33.17
N CYS A 16 16.24 -8.92 31.86
CA CYS A 16 14.97 -9.28 31.25
C CYS A 16 14.86 -10.80 31.10
N GLN A 17 13.63 -11.32 30.96
CA GLN A 17 13.40 -12.74 30.75
C GLN A 17 12.71 -12.99 29.42
N ARG A 18 12.79 -14.22 28.91
CA ARG A 18 11.96 -14.62 27.77
C ARG A 18 10.54 -14.89 28.23
N PRO A 19 9.52 -14.42 27.49
CA PRO A 19 8.14 -14.80 27.78
C PRO A 19 8.00 -16.32 27.71
N SER A 20 7.48 -16.92 28.78
CA SER A 20 7.25 -18.36 28.87
C SER A 20 5.84 -18.80 28.46
N HIS A 21 4.93 -17.83 28.33
CA HIS A 21 3.57 -18.09 27.89
C HIS A 21 3.52 -18.14 26.36
N LYS A 22 2.81 -19.15 25.84
CA LYS A 22 2.56 -19.26 24.40
C LYS A 22 1.43 -18.31 24.00
N LEU A 23 1.61 -17.61 22.89
CA LEU A 23 0.55 -16.83 22.27
C LEU A 23 -0.50 -17.79 21.71
N LEU A 24 -1.78 -17.49 21.92
CA LEU A 24 -2.90 -18.36 21.54
C LEU A 24 -2.79 -19.80 22.10
N GLY A 25 -1.94 -20.04 23.11
CA GLY A 25 -1.70 -21.35 23.71
C GLY A 25 -0.77 -22.29 22.92
N PHE A 26 -0.35 -21.94 21.70
CA PHE A 26 0.49 -22.82 20.86
C PHE A 26 1.63 -22.14 20.12
N LEU A 27 1.65 -20.81 19.98
CA LEU A 27 2.71 -20.07 19.31
C LEU A 27 3.79 -19.61 20.28
N GLU A 28 5.05 -19.90 19.95
CA GLU A 28 6.19 -19.35 20.67
C GLU A 28 6.40 -17.88 20.26
N PRO A 29 6.62 -16.96 21.22
CA PRO A 29 6.97 -15.57 20.90
C PRO A 29 8.25 -15.47 20.07
N ASP A 30 8.39 -14.37 19.31
CA ASP A 30 9.60 -14.12 18.52
C ASP A 30 10.86 -14.02 19.40
N ALA A 31 11.99 -14.44 18.84
CA ALA A 31 13.27 -14.49 19.54
C ALA A 31 13.86 -13.11 19.87
N ASP A 32 13.18 -11.99 19.60
CA ASP A 32 13.55 -10.68 20.11
C ASP A 32 12.50 -10.08 21.07
N VAL A 33 11.54 -10.89 21.54
CA VAL A 33 10.57 -10.51 22.57
C VAL A 33 11.10 -10.85 23.95
N TRP A 34 10.96 -9.91 24.89
CA TRP A 34 11.41 -10.04 26.29
C TRP A 34 10.35 -9.49 27.25
N THR A 35 10.28 -10.05 28.45
CA THR A 35 9.51 -9.49 29.58
C THR A 35 10.40 -8.56 30.39
N LEU A 36 9.79 -7.51 30.93
CA LEU A 36 10.47 -6.51 31.75
C LEU A 36 11.03 -7.11 33.07
N PRO A 37 12.06 -6.48 33.66
CA PRO A 37 12.64 -6.93 34.92
C PRO A 37 11.62 -6.84 36.07
N GLN A 38 11.66 -7.82 36.98
CA GLN A 38 10.75 -7.86 38.14
C GLN A 38 11.04 -6.77 39.18
N ASP A 39 12.30 -6.33 39.29
CA ASP A 39 12.72 -5.25 40.17
C ASP A 39 13.45 -4.15 39.38
N PRO A 40 12.71 -3.19 38.80
CA PRO A 40 13.28 -2.06 38.07
C PRO A 40 14.32 -1.26 38.84
N ALA A 41 14.15 -1.11 40.16
CA ALA A 41 15.05 -0.31 40.99
C ALA A 41 16.40 -1.01 41.17
N ALA A 42 16.39 -2.33 41.40
CA ALA A 42 17.62 -3.12 41.47
C ALA A 42 18.41 -3.07 40.15
N VAL A 43 17.73 -3.10 39.00
CA VAL A 43 18.38 -2.98 37.68
C VAL A 43 19.09 -1.63 37.53
N VAL A 44 18.45 -0.53 37.92
CA VAL A 44 19.08 0.80 37.87
C VAL A 44 20.33 0.88 38.75
N GLU A 45 20.27 0.33 39.97
CA GLU A 45 21.43 0.30 40.87
C GLU A 45 22.56 -0.57 40.33
N GLU A 46 22.26 -1.68 39.64
CA GLU A 46 23.26 -2.50 38.97
C GLU A 46 23.91 -1.76 37.80
N LEU A 47 23.11 -1.12 36.94
CA LEU A 47 23.62 -0.35 35.80
C LEU A 47 24.53 0.81 36.24
N LYS A 48 24.22 1.47 37.36
CA LYS A 48 25.06 2.54 37.95
C LYS A 48 26.44 2.08 38.38
N LYS A 49 26.67 0.78 38.62
CA LYS A 49 28.00 0.24 38.93
C LYS A 49 28.93 0.25 37.72
N THR A 50 28.37 0.25 36.51
CA THR A 50 29.11 0.05 35.25
C THR A 50 29.13 1.29 34.34
N PHE A 51 28.08 2.12 34.43
CA PHE A 51 27.85 3.26 33.54
C PHE A 51 27.69 4.56 34.33
N ALA A 52 28.16 5.67 33.75
CA ALA A 52 27.96 6.98 34.36
C ALA A 52 26.49 7.39 34.27
N THR A 53 26.02 8.15 35.28
CA THR A 53 24.64 8.67 35.33
C THR A 53 24.25 9.42 34.06
N VAL A 54 25.15 10.24 33.50
CA VAL A 54 24.87 11.01 32.27
C VAL A 54 24.63 10.09 31.08
N ASP A 55 25.39 9.00 30.96
CA ASP A 55 25.24 8.04 29.87
C ASP A 55 23.90 7.30 30.00
N LEU A 56 23.54 6.88 31.21
CA LEU A 56 22.26 6.23 31.49
C LEU A 56 21.08 7.13 31.11
N ILE A 57 21.09 8.40 31.51
CA ILE A 57 20.04 9.36 31.13
C ILE A 57 20.02 9.57 29.61
N SER A 58 21.19 9.75 28.99
CA SER A 58 21.29 9.96 27.54
C SER A 58 20.83 8.78 26.70
N SER A 59 20.83 7.57 27.28
CA SER A 59 20.34 6.36 26.62
C SER A 59 18.81 6.28 26.54
N GLY A 60 18.09 7.18 27.22
CA GLY A 60 16.63 7.12 27.32
C GLY A 60 16.10 6.02 28.24
N LEU A 61 16.95 5.11 28.74
CA LEU A 61 16.54 3.99 29.60
C LEU A 61 16.06 4.45 30.98
N VAL A 62 16.68 5.50 31.53
CA VAL A 62 16.37 6.03 32.87
C VAL A 62 16.03 7.50 32.82
N CYS A 63 15.21 7.96 33.76
CA CYS A 63 14.96 9.36 34.01
C CYS A 63 15.13 9.71 35.50
N ALA A 64 15.28 11.00 35.80
CA ALA A 64 15.32 11.48 37.17
C ALA A 64 13.91 11.54 37.78
N ALA A 65 13.72 10.90 38.93
CA ALA A 65 12.52 11.03 39.74
C ALA A 65 12.49 12.38 40.48
N LYS A 66 11.35 12.71 41.09
CA LYS A 66 11.15 13.97 41.85
C LYS A 66 12.17 14.19 42.97
N GLU A 67 12.72 13.11 43.53
CA GLU A 67 13.68 13.12 44.63
C GLU A 67 15.14 13.13 44.16
N GLY A 68 15.39 13.17 42.84
CA GLY A 68 16.72 13.14 42.25
C GLY A 68 17.31 11.72 42.11
N SER A 69 16.59 10.68 42.52
CA SER A 69 16.94 9.29 42.21
C SER A 69 16.72 8.98 40.73
N LEU A 70 17.47 8.03 40.18
CA LEU A 70 17.23 7.50 38.83
C LEU A 70 16.22 6.36 38.91
N VAL A 71 15.29 6.33 37.96
CA VAL A 71 14.32 5.23 37.78
C VAL A 71 14.26 4.86 36.30
N LEU A 72 13.89 3.61 35.99
CA LEU A 72 13.59 3.24 34.60
C LEU A 72 12.46 4.13 34.06
N VAL A 73 12.50 4.47 32.78
CA VAL A 73 11.40 5.22 32.17
C VAL A 73 10.09 4.40 32.20
N PRO A 74 8.92 5.05 32.37
CA PRO A 74 7.65 4.33 32.56
C PRO A 74 7.33 3.28 31.49
N ALA A 75 7.74 3.55 30.25
CA ALA A 75 7.53 2.67 29.09
C ALA A 75 8.14 1.27 29.26
N ILE A 76 9.20 1.15 30.07
CA ILE A 76 9.90 -0.13 30.37
C ILE A 76 9.86 -0.50 31.85
N SER A 77 9.03 0.19 32.65
CA SER A 77 8.79 -0.19 34.06
C SER A 77 7.41 -0.81 34.27
N ASN A 78 6.42 -0.46 33.44
CA ASN A 78 5.00 -0.79 33.68
C ASN A 78 4.36 -1.66 32.58
N GLY A 79 5.15 -2.15 31.62
CA GLY A 79 4.67 -2.96 30.50
C GLY A 79 4.67 -4.48 30.77
N ALA A 80 4.10 -5.24 29.83
CA ALA A 80 4.17 -6.70 29.87
C ALA A 80 5.43 -7.24 29.18
N CYS A 81 5.78 -6.65 28.03
CA CYS A 81 6.92 -7.06 27.22
C CYS A 81 7.52 -5.89 26.42
N ILE A 82 8.65 -6.16 25.79
CA ILE A 82 9.37 -5.30 24.84
C ILE A 82 9.82 -6.12 23.64
N VAL A 83 9.99 -5.47 22.50
CA VAL A 83 10.65 -6.06 21.31
C VAL A 83 11.99 -5.37 21.12
N VAL A 84 13.06 -6.14 20.99
CA VAL A 84 14.42 -5.64 20.84
C VAL A 84 14.74 -5.45 19.36
N CYS A 85 15.07 -4.23 18.96
CA CYS A 85 15.57 -3.94 17.61
C CYS A 85 17.09 -4.09 17.59
N ARG A 86 17.60 -4.93 16.68
CA ARG A 86 19.03 -5.24 16.55
C ARG A 86 19.61 -4.70 15.28
N ASP A 87 20.77 -4.10 15.35
CA ASP A 87 21.41 -3.51 14.18
C ASP A 87 21.81 -4.61 13.20
N ALA A 88 21.49 -4.45 11.91
CA ALA A 88 21.73 -5.48 10.91
C ALA A 88 23.22 -5.84 10.70
N ALA A 89 24.14 -4.91 10.99
CA ALA A 89 25.57 -5.14 10.80
C ALA A 89 26.21 -5.80 12.04
N THR A 90 25.77 -5.43 13.24
CA THR A 90 26.42 -5.84 14.50
C THR A 90 25.61 -6.83 15.33
N LEU A 91 24.33 -7.00 15.04
CA LEU A 91 23.33 -7.75 15.83
C LEU A 91 23.18 -7.25 17.27
N ARG A 92 23.77 -6.10 17.61
CA ARG A 92 23.66 -5.49 18.93
C ARG A 92 22.32 -4.76 19.05
N PRO A 93 21.68 -4.79 20.22
CA PRO A 93 20.51 -3.95 20.50
C PRO A 93 20.85 -2.47 20.30
N PHE A 94 20.02 -1.76 19.53
CA PHE A 94 20.14 -0.31 19.38
C PHE A 94 18.88 0.45 19.81
N GLU A 95 17.73 -0.22 19.85
CA GLU A 95 16.44 0.37 20.20
C GLU A 95 15.52 -0.69 20.83
N LEU A 96 14.58 -0.25 21.67
CA LEU A 96 13.53 -1.07 22.27
C LEU A 96 12.17 -0.54 21.84
N LEU A 97 11.35 -1.41 21.27
CA LEU A 97 9.94 -1.14 21.01
C LEU A 97 9.12 -1.55 22.24
N THR A 98 8.37 -0.59 22.77
CA THR A 98 7.53 -0.68 23.97
C THR A 98 6.08 -0.42 23.61
N ALA A 99 5.13 -0.66 24.51
CA ALA A 99 3.73 -0.31 24.28
C ALA A 99 3.50 1.21 24.05
N SER A 100 4.47 2.05 24.38
CA SER A 100 4.43 3.51 24.17
C SER A 100 5.22 3.99 22.95
N GLY A 101 5.64 3.08 22.04
CA GLY A 101 6.49 3.41 20.91
C GLY A 101 7.95 3.01 21.14
N CYS A 102 8.89 3.72 20.53
CA CYS A 102 10.34 3.52 20.75
C CYS A 102 10.76 4.00 22.15
N LEU A 103 11.93 3.57 22.62
CA LEU A 103 12.53 4.13 23.83
C LEU A 103 12.99 5.56 23.58
N ASP A 104 13.57 5.84 22.41
CA ASP A 104 13.76 7.19 21.93
C ASP A 104 12.40 7.79 21.53
N ALA A 105 11.93 8.77 22.30
CA ALA A 105 10.62 9.39 22.12
C ALA A 105 10.49 10.16 20.79
N ASP A 106 11.61 10.57 20.18
CA ASP A 106 11.61 11.26 18.91
C ASP A 106 11.63 10.28 17.72
N ALA A 107 11.86 8.99 17.96
CA ALA A 107 11.96 7.99 16.90
C ALA A 107 10.60 7.37 16.53
N LEU A 108 10.30 7.30 15.24
CA LEU A 108 9.12 6.58 14.74
C LEU A 108 9.40 5.07 14.64
N PRO A 109 8.57 4.21 15.28
CA PRO A 109 8.74 2.76 15.21
C PRO A 109 8.82 2.20 13.80
N VAL A 110 8.04 2.74 12.86
CA VAL A 110 8.05 2.29 11.45
C VAL A 110 9.38 2.54 10.74
N LEU A 111 10.16 3.53 11.18
CA LEU A 111 11.46 3.83 10.60
C LEU A 111 12.56 3.02 11.29
N GLU A 112 12.54 2.92 12.61
CA GLU A 112 13.58 2.21 13.36
C GLU A 112 13.62 0.71 13.05
N VAL A 113 12.45 0.06 12.89
CA VAL A 113 12.42 -1.37 12.54
C VAL A 113 12.99 -1.66 11.15
N LEU A 114 13.12 -0.69 10.25
CA LEU A 114 13.77 -0.92 8.95
C LEU A 114 15.29 -1.10 9.06
N ARG A 115 15.87 -0.71 10.21
CA ARG A 115 17.26 -0.97 10.60
C ARG A 115 17.40 -2.30 11.34
N ASP A 116 16.30 -2.82 11.90
CA ASP A 116 16.27 -4.09 12.63
C ASP A 116 16.59 -5.28 11.73
N ALA A 117 17.61 -6.04 12.10
CA ALA A 117 18.12 -7.20 11.37
C ALA A 117 17.01 -8.23 11.10
N ARG A 118 16.16 -8.48 12.11
CA ARG A 118 15.08 -9.45 12.04
C ARG A 118 13.99 -8.98 11.08
N THR A 119 13.50 -7.76 11.23
CA THR A 119 12.50 -7.16 10.31
C THR A 119 13.01 -7.14 8.87
N ARG A 120 14.25 -6.70 8.62
CA ARG A 120 14.85 -6.68 7.28
C ARG A 120 14.88 -8.07 6.65
N ARG A 121 15.27 -9.10 7.42
CA ARG A 121 15.27 -10.48 6.96
C ARG A 121 13.86 -10.95 6.59
N LEU A 122 12.86 -10.64 7.41
CA LEU A 122 11.47 -11.02 7.13
C LEU A 122 10.94 -10.31 5.86
N LEU A 123 11.22 -9.01 5.70
CA LEU A 123 10.85 -8.26 4.49
C LEU A 123 11.48 -8.85 3.21
N GLN A 124 12.74 -9.28 3.29
CA GLN A 124 13.43 -9.92 2.16
C GLN A 124 12.92 -11.33 1.82
N GLN A 125 12.26 -12.00 2.77
CA GLN A 125 11.77 -13.37 2.62
C GLN A 125 10.27 -13.44 2.26
N GLY A 126 9.51 -12.38 2.55
CA GLY A 126 8.06 -12.30 2.35
C GLY A 126 7.64 -11.36 1.22
N THR A 127 6.45 -10.78 1.36
CA THR A 127 5.83 -9.87 0.36
C THR A 127 6.46 -8.48 0.27
N GLY A 128 7.36 -8.14 1.19
CA GLY A 128 7.88 -6.78 1.36
C GLY A 128 6.96 -5.86 2.15
N ASP A 129 5.88 -6.36 2.75
CA ASP A 129 4.99 -5.55 3.59
C ASP A 129 5.48 -5.48 5.05
N LEU A 130 5.58 -4.26 5.58
CA LEU A 130 5.74 -4.00 7.01
C LEU A 130 4.38 -3.69 7.62
N VAL A 131 3.92 -4.52 8.55
CA VAL A 131 2.63 -4.34 9.22
C VAL A 131 2.78 -3.44 10.44
N ALA A 132 2.09 -2.29 10.45
CA ALA A 132 2.01 -1.38 11.57
C ALA A 132 0.75 -1.66 12.41
N ALA A 133 0.94 -2.27 13.58
CA ALA A 133 -0.11 -2.63 14.52
C ALA A 133 -0.29 -1.59 15.64
N PHE A 134 -1.46 -1.58 16.28
CA PHE A 134 -1.79 -0.55 17.29
C PHE A 134 -1.34 -0.92 18.70
N ASP A 135 -1.08 -2.20 18.95
CA ASP A 135 -0.70 -2.73 20.26
C ASP A 135 0.52 -3.65 20.14
N LEU A 136 1.37 -3.64 21.16
CA LEU A 136 2.61 -4.42 21.15
C LEU A 136 2.35 -5.93 21.10
N GLU A 137 1.26 -6.40 21.69
CA GLU A 137 0.88 -7.82 21.68
C GLU A 137 0.57 -8.31 20.25
N GLN A 138 -0.03 -7.45 19.41
CA GLN A 138 -0.24 -7.75 18.00
C GLN A 138 1.10 -7.83 17.25
N VAL A 139 2.03 -6.91 17.53
CA VAL A 139 3.38 -6.96 16.95
C VAL A 139 4.09 -8.26 17.31
N VAL A 140 3.99 -8.67 18.58
CA VAL A 140 4.58 -9.93 19.08
C VAL A 140 3.97 -11.14 18.38
N LEU A 141 2.64 -11.19 18.22
CA LEU A 141 1.95 -12.25 17.48
C LEU A 141 2.37 -12.32 16.01
N LEU A 142 2.37 -11.18 15.32
CA LEU A 142 2.72 -11.12 13.89
C LEU A 142 4.17 -11.54 13.67
N ARG A 143 5.11 -11.06 14.50
CA ARG A 143 6.52 -11.47 14.43
C ARG A 143 6.72 -12.95 14.76
N ALA A 144 5.98 -13.50 15.72
CA ALA A 144 5.98 -14.93 16.02
C ALA A 144 5.52 -15.76 14.79
N CYS A 145 4.63 -15.20 13.96
CA CYS A 145 4.22 -15.81 12.70
C CYS A 145 5.17 -15.53 11.53
N GLY A 146 6.29 -14.82 11.76
CA GLY A 146 7.22 -14.45 10.69
C GLY A 146 6.71 -13.33 9.78
N ILE A 147 5.72 -12.56 10.20
CA ILE A 147 5.24 -11.37 9.50
C ILE A 147 6.06 -10.16 10.00
N PRO A 148 6.68 -9.36 9.12
CA PRO A 148 7.38 -8.14 9.53
C PRO A 148 6.38 -7.18 10.16
N ALA A 149 6.52 -6.87 11.44
CA ALA A 149 5.59 -6.01 12.16
C ALA A 149 6.26 -5.04 13.13
N THR A 150 5.59 -3.91 13.34
CA THR A 150 5.98 -2.79 14.23
C THR A 150 4.75 -2.07 14.76
N LEU A 151 4.94 -1.05 15.60
CA LEU A 151 3.86 -0.21 16.08
C LEU A 151 3.50 0.91 15.10
N ALA A 152 2.22 1.21 15.00
CA ALA A 152 1.67 2.38 14.30
C ALA A 152 1.79 3.69 15.10
N TYR A 153 2.51 3.66 16.24
CA TYR A 153 2.66 4.80 17.14
C TYR A 153 3.30 5.99 16.41
N GLY A 154 2.73 7.19 16.57
CA GLY A 154 3.21 8.43 15.96
C GLY A 154 2.80 8.64 14.50
N LEU A 155 2.25 7.63 13.81
CA LEU A 155 1.81 7.77 12.40
C LEU A 155 0.65 8.75 12.19
N ASN A 156 -0.11 9.05 13.24
CA ASN A 156 -1.18 10.05 13.20
C ASN A 156 -0.68 11.50 13.29
N ALA A 157 0.62 11.69 13.53
CA ALA A 157 1.25 12.99 13.71
C ALA A 157 2.72 12.95 13.25
N VAL A 158 2.97 12.46 12.04
CA VAL A 158 4.34 12.34 11.50
C VAL A 158 4.95 13.73 11.36
N PRO A 159 6.10 14.01 12.01
CA PRO A 159 6.81 15.28 11.84
C PRO A 159 7.25 15.45 10.38
N LEU A 160 7.21 16.68 9.86
CA LEU A 160 7.62 16.97 8.48
C LEU A 160 9.06 16.56 8.20
N GLU A 161 9.93 16.65 9.21
CA GLU A 161 11.33 16.27 9.14
C GLU A 161 11.52 14.76 8.91
N GLN A 162 10.58 13.94 9.42
CA GLN A 162 10.60 12.49 9.26
C GLN A 162 9.76 12.01 8.08
N LEU A 163 8.87 12.86 7.56
CA LEU A 163 8.03 12.53 6.42
C LEU A 163 8.86 12.22 5.16
N ASP A 164 9.93 12.97 4.90
CA ASP A 164 10.84 12.68 3.77
C ASP A 164 11.52 11.30 3.92
N GLN A 165 11.92 10.94 5.14
CA GLN A 165 12.49 9.63 5.42
C GLN A 165 11.44 8.51 5.27
N LEU A 166 10.21 8.75 5.71
CA LEU A 166 9.08 7.83 5.51
C LEU A 166 8.81 7.61 4.02
N CYS A 167 8.74 8.69 3.24
CA CYS A 167 8.53 8.61 1.80
C CYS A 167 9.63 7.82 1.10
N LYS A 168 10.89 8.09 1.41
CA LYS A 168 12.03 7.35 0.86
C LYS A 168 12.03 5.86 1.23
N SER A 169 11.54 5.54 2.43
CA SER A 169 11.57 4.18 2.95
C SER A 169 10.46 3.30 2.40
N PHE A 170 9.32 3.89 2.05
CA PHE A 170 8.12 3.18 1.59
C PHE A 170 7.71 3.53 0.15
N ASP A 171 8.64 4.07 -0.63
CA ASP A 171 8.46 4.50 -2.02
C ASP A 171 7.23 5.39 -2.24
N LEU A 172 6.99 6.33 -1.31
CA LEU A 172 5.90 7.29 -1.43
C LEU A 172 6.37 8.45 -2.31
N SER A 173 5.61 8.74 -3.37
CA SER A 173 5.97 9.80 -4.31
C SER A 173 5.31 11.13 -3.93
N TRP A 174 5.98 12.24 -4.20
CA TRP A 174 5.40 13.58 -4.05
C TRP A 174 4.93 14.09 -5.40
N THR A 175 3.61 14.23 -5.57
CA THR A 175 2.98 14.71 -6.83
C THR A 175 2.87 16.23 -6.90
N GLY A 176 2.99 16.91 -5.76
CA GLY A 176 2.83 18.34 -5.59
C GLY A 176 4.04 19.17 -5.99
N GLY A 177 4.39 19.18 -7.28
CA GLY A 177 5.14 20.28 -7.88
C GLY A 177 6.65 20.09 -8.06
N GLY A 178 7.02 19.71 -9.29
CA GLY A 178 8.27 20.07 -9.96
C GLY A 178 9.56 19.60 -9.28
N GLN A 179 10.09 18.45 -9.70
CA GLN A 179 11.47 17.99 -9.50
C GLN A 179 12.20 18.74 -8.38
N SER A 180 11.85 18.44 -7.12
CA SER A 180 12.62 18.97 -6.00
C SER A 180 14.01 18.34 -6.07
N ARG A 181 14.93 19.10 -6.65
CA ARG A 181 16.38 19.00 -6.49
C ARG A 181 16.72 19.26 -5.02
N LEU A 182 16.21 18.44 -4.12
CA LEU A 182 16.84 18.18 -2.82
C LEU A 182 18.07 17.28 -3.07
N GLY A 183 18.95 17.77 -3.94
CA GLY A 183 20.29 17.26 -4.06
C GLY A 183 20.99 17.55 -2.74
N THR A 184 21.37 16.47 -2.06
CA THR A 184 22.48 16.47 -1.12
C THR A 184 23.66 17.21 -1.76
N ALA A 185 23.92 18.43 -1.28
CA ALA A 185 25.10 19.20 -1.64
C ALA A 185 26.33 18.52 -1.02
N ALA A 186 26.79 17.44 -1.64
CA ALA A 186 28.05 16.79 -1.34
C ALA A 186 28.74 16.46 -2.67
N GLY A 187 29.59 17.39 -3.12
CA GLY A 187 30.67 17.10 -4.06
C GLY A 187 30.36 17.32 -5.54
N ALA A 188 30.43 18.57 -5.99
CA ALA A 188 31.10 18.93 -7.25
C ALA A 188 31.25 20.45 -7.27
N GLU A 189 32.44 20.92 -6.88
CA GLU A 189 32.90 22.26 -7.20
C GLU A 189 32.87 22.42 -8.73
N HIS A 190 31.91 23.15 -9.28
CA HIS A 190 32.07 23.96 -10.50
C HIS A 190 30.96 24.99 -10.52
N GLY A 191 31.36 26.25 -10.36
CA GLY A 191 30.46 27.39 -10.20
C GLY A 191 29.58 27.63 -11.42
N GLN A 192 28.28 27.41 -11.24
CA GLN A 192 27.24 28.16 -11.91
C GLN A 192 26.22 28.55 -10.84
N GLU A 193 26.20 29.84 -10.52
CA GLU A 193 25.17 30.48 -9.70
C GLU A 193 23.82 30.28 -10.38
N SER A 194 23.06 29.27 -9.95
CA SER A 194 21.66 29.11 -10.31
C SER A 194 20.87 30.04 -9.41
N GLU A 195 20.19 31.02 -10.01
CA GLU A 195 19.29 31.93 -9.30
C GLU A 195 18.23 31.14 -8.53
N ASP A 196 18.24 31.32 -7.20
CA ASP A 196 17.24 30.78 -6.27
C ASP A 196 15.85 31.33 -6.63
N HIS A 197 14.89 30.43 -6.90
CA HIS A 197 13.50 30.83 -7.13
C HIS A 197 12.81 31.11 -5.77
N PRO A 198 12.32 32.34 -5.50
CA PRO A 198 11.90 32.80 -4.16
C PRO A 198 10.55 32.26 -3.63
N ASP A 199 9.95 31.25 -4.27
CA ASP A 199 8.55 30.87 -4.08
C ASP A 199 8.32 29.40 -3.66
N ASP A 200 9.30 28.72 -3.06
CA ASP A 200 9.04 27.43 -2.40
C ASP A 200 8.37 27.64 -1.03
N PRO A 201 7.07 27.31 -0.86
CA PRO A 201 6.32 27.55 0.36
C PRO A 201 6.76 26.65 1.53
N ILE A 202 7.31 25.46 1.26
CA ILE A 202 7.77 24.52 2.30
C ILE A 202 9.09 25.01 2.89
N ARG A 203 10.00 25.53 2.06
CA ARG A 203 11.24 26.15 2.55
C ARG A 203 10.96 27.36 3.45
N ARG A 204 9.93 28.16 3.20
CA ARG A 204 9.53 29.27 4.10
C ARG A 204 9.04 28.78 5.46
N LEU A 205 8.31 27.66 5.50
CA LEU A 205 7.83 27.08 6.76
C LEU A 205 8.97 26.47 7.59
N LEU A 206 9.93 25.80 6.95
CA LEU A 206 11.08 25.20 7.63
C LEU A 206 12.11 26.25 8.11
N ARG A 207 12.30 27.36 7.39
CA ARG A 207 13.28 28.41 7.73
C ARG A 207 12.87 29.30 8.89
N ASN A 208 11.57 29.41 9.19
CA ASN A 208 11.05 30.33 10.21
C ASN A 208 11.06 29.77 11.64
N LYS A 209 11.49 28.51 11.86
CA LYS A 209 11.50 27.87 13.18
C LYS A 209 12.83 27.94 13.95
N THR A 210 13.92 28.42 13.34
CA THR A 210 15.28 28.37 13.93
C THR A 210 15.74 29.64 14.67
N SER A 211 14.85 30.56 15.04
CA SER A 211 15.23 31.78 15.76
C SER A 211 14.70 31.83 17.19
N GLY A 212 15.55 31.54 18.19
CA GLY A 212 15.43 32.11 19.54
C GLY A 212 15.44 31.13 20.72
N GLY A 213 16.61 30.61 21.10
CA GLY A 213 16.84 29.99 22.41
C GLY A 213 18.21 29.30 22.48
N PRO A 214 18.98 29.42 23.58
CA PRO A 214 20.22 28.66 23.75
C PRO A 214 19.88 27.18 23.96
N ALA A 215 19.85 26.42 22.87
CA ALA A 215 19.68 24.97 22.90
C ALA A 215 20.94 24.34 23.51
N LEU A 216 20.77 23.63 24.63
CA LEU A 216 21.73 22.62 25.05
C LEU A 216 21.69 21.53 23.98
N CYS A 217 22.66 21.53 23.06
CA CYS A 217 22.77 20.49 22.03
C CYS A 217 22.85 19.13 22.73
N PRO A 218 21.92 18.19 22.47
CA PRO A 218 22.16 16.81 22.85
C PRO A 218 23.44 16.32 22.14
N PRO A 219 24.25 15.47 22.78
CA PRO A 219 25.47 14.96 22.17
C PRO A 219 25.11 14.20 20.90
N THR A 220 25.40 14.81 19.75
CA THR A 220 25.24 14.19 18.44
C THR A 220 26.38 13.20 18.28
N PHE A 221 26.13 11.92 18.55
CA PHE A 221 27.12 10.88 18.26
C PHE A 221 27.39 10.87 16.76
N PRO A 222 28.65 10.89 16.31
CA PRO A 222 28.96 10.80 14.90
C PRO A 222 28.42 9.46 14.37
N PRO A 223 27.67 9.44 13.25
CA PRO A 223 27.18 8.20 12.68
C PRO A 223 28.40 7.34 12.33
N ALA A 224 28.52 6.19 12.99
CA ALA A 224 29.53 5.19 12.63
C ALA A 224 29.41 4.92 11.13
N ALA A 225 30.54 4.86 10.42
CA ALA A 225 30.60 4.64 8.97
C ALA A 225 29.96 3.29 8.61
N ALA A 226 28.64 3.28 8.47
CA ALA A 226 27.86 2.11 8.15
C ALA A 226 27.98 1.87 6.65
N THR A 227 28.40 0.66 6.28
CA THR A 227 28.31 0.18 4.90
C THR A 227 26.88 0.41 4.41
N PRO A 228 26.67 1.04 3.24
CA PRO A 228 25.32 1.33 2.76
C PRO A 228 24.58 0.02 2.58
N LEU A 229 23.62 -0.23 3.47
CA LEU A 229 22.73 -1.38 3.37
C LEU A 229 21.93 -1.22 2.07
N LYS A 230 21.79 -2.31 1.30
CA LYS A 230 20.92 -2.32 0.12
C LYS A 230 19.54 -1.82 0.54
N ALA A 231 19.01 -0.84 -0.18
CA ALA A 231 17.66 -0.35 0.03
C ALA A 231 16.70 -1.54 -0.05
N ILE A 232 15.80 -1.65 0.92
CA ILE A 232 14.72 -2.62 0.91
C ILE A 232 13.52 -1.87 0.38
N GLU A 233 12.94 -2.38 -0.69
CA GLU A 233 11.61 -1.96 -1.15
C GLU A 233 10.62 -2.52 -0.14
N ALA A 234 10.10 -1.66 0.73
CA ALA A 234 9.10 -2.00 1.72
C ALA A 234 7.82 -1.24 1.41
N ARG A 235 6.67 -1.88 1.66
CA ARG A 235 5.36 -1.22 1.68
C ARG A 235 4.85 -1.18 3.11
N LEU A 236 4.03 -0.19 3.45
CA LEU A 236 3.48 -0.04 4.78
C LEU A 236 2.03 -0.52 4.81
N ALA A 237 1.73 -1.58 5.55
CA ALA A 237 0.37 -2.04 5.78
C ALA A 237 -0.08 -1.66 7.21
N VAL A 238 -1.10 -0.83 7.36
CA VAL A 238 -1.68 -0.53 8.68
C VAL A 238 -2.67 -1.63 9.05
N LEU A 239 -2.65 -2.12 10.29
CA LEU A 239 -3.51 -3.24 10.71
C LEU A 239 -4.95 -2.79 10.99
N GLY A 240 -5.91 -3.20 10.17
CA GLY A 240 -7.32 -2.80 10.26
C GLY A 240 -8.22 -3.66 11.14
N TRP A 241 -7.70 -4.72 11.75
CA TRP A 241 -8.45 -5.69 12.58
C TRP A 241 -7.60 -6.18 13.76
N MET A 242 -8.11 -7.11 14.58
CA MET A 242 -7.41 -7.63 15.77
C MET A 242 -7.07 -9.13 15.63
N PRO A 243 -5.89 -9.48 15.05
CA PRO A 243 -5.44 -10.87 14.89
C PRO A 243 -5.38 -11.68 16.19
N LEU A 244 -4.91 -11.08 17.28
CA LEU A 244 -4.81 -11.78 18.57
C LEU A 244 -6.19 -12.17 19.13
N GLU A 245 -7.20 -11.34 18.91
CA GLU A 245 -8.59 -11.60 19.34
C GLU A 245 -9.37 -12.41 18.29
N LEU A 246 -8.80 -12.56 17.09
CA LEU A 246 -9.49 -13.08 15.90
C LEU A 246 -10.85 -12.37 15.73
N ALA A 247 -10.83 -11.03 15.76
CA ALA A 247 -12.03 -10.21 15.70
C ALA A 247 -11.92 -9.14 14.63
N ASN A 248 -13.04 -8.85 13.96
CA ASN A 248 -13.16 -7.73 13.05
C ASN A 248 -13.42 -6.42 13.82
N ALA A 249 -12.60 -6.19 14.85
CA ALA A 249 -12.66 -4.98 15.66
C ALA A 249 -11.70 -3.96 15.05
N VAL A 250 -12.22 -2.82 14.63
CA VAL A 250 -11.40 -1.73 14.08
C VAL A 250 -10.64 -1.06 15.23
N PRO A 251 -9.29 -0.98 15.18
CA PRO A 251 -8.53 -0.30 16.20
C PRO A 251 -8.91 1.18 16.32
N LEU A 252 -9.19 1.66 17.55
CA LEU A 252 -9.64 3.04 17.78
C LEU A 252 -8.74 4.12 17.14
N PRO A 253 -7.39 4.01 17.19
CA PRO A 253 -6.53 5.04 16.62
C PRO A 253 -6.46 5.01 15.09
N LEU A 254 -6.96 3.95 14.42
CA LEU A 254 -6.83 3.77 12.98
C LEU A 254 -7.37 4.97 12.20
N ARG A 255 -8.56 5.46 12.59
CA ARG A 255 -9.20 6.57 11.89
C ARG A 255 -8.33 7.82 11.87
N SER A 256 -7.63 8.11 12.98
CA SER A 256 -6.75 9.28 13.08
C SER A 256 -5.53 9.21 12.15
N ILE A 257 -4.97 8.00 11.96
CA ILE A 257 -3.86 7.78 11.02
C ILE A 257 -4.34 7.98 9.58
N ILE A 258 -5.49 7.40 9.24
CA ILE A 258 -6.05 7.50 7.89
C ILE A 258 -6.40 8.94 7.57
N ASP A 259 -7.08 9.65 8.47
CA ASP A 259 -7.40 11.07 8.29
C ASP A 259 -6.12 11.91 8.15
N HIS A 260 -5.05 11.59 8.89
CA HIS A 260 -3.76 12.27 8.76
C HIS A 260 -3.13 12.06 7.37
N PHE A 261 -3.02 10.81 6.89
CA PHE A 261 -2.48 10.53 5.56
C PHE A 261 -3.34 11.14 4.44
N GLN A 262 -4.67 11.12 4.56
CA GLN A 262 -5.56 11.80 3.61
C GLN A 262 -5.35 13.32 3.60
N GLN A 263 -5.04 13.92 4.74
CA GLN A 263 -4.67 15.35 4.81
C GLN A 263 -3.31 15.60 4.13
N LEU A 264 -2.31 14.74 4.34
CA LEU A 264 -1.01 14.84 3.67
C LEU A 264 -1.16 14.72 2.14
N GLU A 265 -1.94 13.76 1.65
CA GLU A 265 -2.27 13.63 0.22
C GLU A 265 -2.97 14.89 -0.30
N ARG A 266 -4.03 15.34 0.38
CA ARG A 266 -4.85 16.47 -0.07
C ARG A 266 -4.11 17.81 -0.08
N PHE A 267 -3.35 18.10 0.97
CA PHE A 267 -2.76 19.43 1.18
C PHE A 267 -1.30 19.52 0.72
N LEU A 268 -0.57 18.41 0.71
CA LEU A 268 0.82 18.39 0.30
C LEU A 268 1.02 17.61 -1.00
N GLY A 269 0.03 16.86 -1.50
CA GLY A 269 0.14 16.14 -2.78
C GLY A 269 0.98 14.87 -2.68
N PHE A 270 1.06 14.23 -1.51
CA PHE A 270 1.72 12.93 -1.39
C PHE A 270 0.87 11.82 -2.00
N ASP A 271 1.49 10.97 -2.80
CA ASP A 271 0.92 9.72 -3.30
C ASP A 271 1.04 8.64 -2.23
N MET A 272 -0.10 8.12 -1.80
CA MET A 272 -0.20 7.12 -0.73
C MET A 272 -0.25 5.69 -1.26
N GLN A 273 0.10 5.44 -2.52
CA GLN A 273 0.09 4.09 -3.12
C GLN A 273 0.95 3.06 -2.37
N GLY A 274 2.00 3.48 -1.65
CA GLY A 274 2.83 2.61 -0.81
C GLY A 274 2.25 2.30 0.58
N ILE A 275 1.09 2.88 0.93
CA ILE A 275 0.40 2.63 2.20
C ILE A 275 -0.91 1.88 1.92
N SER A 276 -1.05 0.74 2.57
CA SER A 276 -2.25 -0.08 2.53
C SER A 276 -2.84 -0.27 3.93
N LEU A 277 -4.06 -0.81 3.95
CA LEU A 277 -4.76 -1.26 5.13
C LEU A 277 -4.95 -2.76 5.02
N TRP A 278 -4.55 -3.51 6.04
CA TRP A 278 -4.84 -4.93 6.14
C TRP A 278 -6.16 -5.13 6.88
N GLU A 279 -7.21 -5.53 6.18
CA GLU A 279 -8.51 -5.90 6.76
C GLU A 279 -8.71 -7.42 6.72
N ALA A 280 -9.57 -7.94 7.59
CA ALA A 280 -10.01 -9.32 7.55
C ALA A 280 -11.55 -9.37 7.52
N ASP A 281 -12.10 -10.14 6.59
CA ASP A 281 -13.53 -10.38 6.54
C ASP A 281 -13.97 -11.47 7.53
N GLU A 282 -15.29 -11.63 7.68
CA GLU A 282 -15.87 -12.59 8.62
C GLU A 282 -15.51 -14.04 8.28
N GLU A 283 -15.34 -14.37 6.99
CA GLU A 283 -15.01 -15.71 6.51
C GLU A 283 -13.56 -16.07 6.88
N MET A 284 -12.62 -15.17 6.61
CA MET A 284 -11.21 -15.28 6.98
C MET A 284 -11.05 -15.43 8.50
N ILE A 285 -11.76 -14.61 9.29
CA ILE A 285 -11.76 -14.71 10.75
C ILE A 285 -12.31 -16.07 11.21
N ALA A 286 -13.40 -16.54 10.61
CA ALA A 286 -13.96 -17.86 10.93
C ALA A 286 -12.97 -18.98 10.61
N ARG A 287 -12.29 -18.91 9.46
CA ARG A 287 -11.21 -19.84 9.06
C ARG A 287 -10.08 -19.83 10.10
N LEU A 288 -9.57 -18.67 10.47
CA LEU A 288 -8.47 -18.56 11.45
C LEU A 288 -8.88 -19.06 12.84
N LYS A 289 -10.12 -18.81 13.29
CA LYS A 289 -10.65 -19.39 14.54
C LYS A 289 -10.69 -20.90 14.49
N PHE A 290 -11.18 -21.46 13.39
CA PHE A 290 -11.21 -22.91 13.21
C PHE A 290 -9.80 -23.52 13.27
N ILE A 291 -8.83 -22.88 12.61
CA ILE A 291 -7.43 -23.34 12.61
C ILE A 291 -6.79 -23.16 14.00
N ALA A 292 -6.99 -22.04 14.68
CA ALA A 292 -6.45 -21.80 16.02
C ALA A 292 -6.93 -22.87 17.02
N ASN A 293 -8.18 -23.32 16.91
CA ASN A 293 -8.72 -24.41 17.74
C ASN A 293 -8.05 -25.77 17.51
N SER A 294 -7.38 -25.98 16.36
CA SER A 294 -6.61 -27.19 16.09
C SER A 294 -5.22 -27.21 16.75
N ALA A 295 -4.80 -26.06 17.32
CA ALA A 295 -3.50 -25.85 17.97
C ALA A 295 -2.27 -26.16 17.10
N SER A 296 -2.42 -26.14 15.77
CA SER A 296 -1.29 -26.31 14.84
C SER A 296 -0.68 -24.95 14.49
N ALA A 297 0.48 -24.67 15.09
CA ALA A 297 1.24 -23.44 14.82
C ALA A 297 1.54 -23.26 13.32
N ALA A 298 1.99 -24.31 12.63
CA ALA A 298 2.37 -24.22 11.22
C ALA A 298 1.18 -23.85 10.32
N ILE A 299 0.03 -24.50 10.51
CA ILE A 299 -1.17 -24.24 9.71
C ILE A 299 -1.73 -22.84 10.01
N PHE A 300 -1.67 -22.40 11.27
CA PHE A 300 -2.10 -21.06 11.65
C PHE A 300 -1.20 -19.99 11.01
N ILE A 301 0.12 -20.18 11.05
CA ILE A 301 1.09 -19.27 10.44
C ILE A 301 0.81 -19.16 8.94
N GLU A 302 0.71 -20.29 8.23
CA GLU A 302 0.42 -20.32 6.79
C GLU A 302 -0.89 -19.58 6.47
N ALA A 303 -1.98 -19.88 7.20
CA ALA A 303 -3.26 -19.21 6.99
C ALA A 303 -3.24 -17.72 7.32
N LEU A 304 -2.38 -17.27 8.25
CA LEU A 304 -2.22 -15.85 8.57
C LEU A 304 -1.41 -15.12 7.50
N HIS A 305 -0.43 -15.78 6.86
CA HIS A 305 0.25 -15.25 5.68
C HIS A 305 -0.71 -15.14 4.49
N ASP A 306 -1.51 -16.18 4.21
CA ASP A 306 -2.57 -16.10 3.18
C ASP A 306 -3.51 -14.90 3.44
N ALA A 307 -3.91 -14.72 4.70
CA ALA A 307 -4.75 -13.60 5.13
C ALA A 307 -4.07 -12.24 4.95
N ALA A 308 -2.75 -12.16 5.16
CA ALA A 308 -1.97 -10.95 4.91
C ALA A 308 -1.88 -10.63 3.41
N ASP A 309 -1.77 -11.65 2.57
CA ASP A 309 -1.67 -11.47 1.12
C ASP A 309 -3.01 -11.07 0.49
N GLU A 310 -4.11 -11.66 0.97
CA GLU A 310 -5.47 -11.42 0.45
C GLU A 310 -6.14 -10.17 1.07
N GLY A 311 -5.82 -9.84 2.33
CA GLY A 311 -6.52 -8.80 3.09
C GLY A 311 -6.03 -7.37 2.89
N VAL A 312 -5.06 -7.14 2.01
CA VAL A 312 -4.41 -5.83 1.85
C VAL A 312 -5.13 -4.96 0.83
N ILE A 313 -5.80 -3.93 1.33
CA ILE A 313 -6.58 -2.95 0.59
C ILE A 313 -5.82 -1.62 0.51
N SER A 314 -5.89 -0.90 -0.61
CA SER A 314 -5.28 0.44 -0.70
C SER A 314 -5.91 1.42 0.29
N LEU A 315 -5.09 2.24 0.97
CA LEU A 315 -5.58 3.27 1.91
C LEU A 315 -6.59 4.23 1.26
N THR A 316 -6.42 4.52 -0.03
CA THR A 316 -7.31 5.40 -0.81
C THR A 316 -8.70 4.82 -1.03
N GLN A 317 -8.92 3.52 -0.76
CA GLN A 317 -10.21 2.85 -0.81
C GLN A 317 -10.90 2.83 0.55
N PHE A 318 -10.18 3.06 1.65
CA PHE A 318 -10.76 3.01 2.98
C PHE A 318 -11.81 4.10 3.20
N GLY A 319 -12.93 3.71 3.81
CA GLY A 319 -14.04 4.61 4.11
C GLY A 319 -14.84 5.07 2.89
N LYS A 320 -14.41 4.73 1.67
CA LYS A 320 -15.32 4.77 0.53
C LYS A 320 -16.33 3.64 0.76
N PRO A 321 -17.65 3.93 0.71
CA PRO A 321 -18.63 2.86 0.82
C PRO A 321 -18.26 1.80 -0.20
N LYS A 322 -18.13 0.54 0.26
CA LYS A 322 -17.97 -0.60 -0.64
C LYS A 322 -19.04 -0.41 -1.71
N PRO A 323 -18.68 -0.27 -2.99
CA PRO A 323 -19.65 0.06 -4.01
C PRO A 323 -20.73 -1.00 -3.92
N GLU A 324 -21.94 -0.56 -3.56
CA GLU A 324 -23.07 -1.48 -3.46
C GLU A 324 -23.10 -2.25 -4.77
N PRO A 325 -23.31 -3.58 -4.73
CA PRO A 325 -23.38 -4.38 -5.93
C PRO A 325 -24.42 -3.72 -6.83
N LYS A 326 -23.93 -3.00 -7.86
CA LYS A 326 -24.81 -2.38 -8.84
C LYS A 326 -25.64 -3.53 -9.38
N GLY A 327 -26.96 -3.34 -9.39
CA GLY A 327 -27.87 -4.33 -9.96
C GLY A 327 -27.41 -4.73 -11.37
N PRO A 328 -27.95 -5.86 -11.89
CA PRO A 328 -27.55 -6.34 -13.21
C PRO A 328 -27.58 -5.20 -14.22
N ALA A 329 -26.52 -5.08 -15.01
CA ALA A 329 -26.45 -4.04 -16.02
C ALA A 329 -27.65 -4.17 -16.98
N ASN A 330 -28.24 -3.02 -17.34
CA ASN A 330 -29.34 -2.96 -18.29
C ASN A 330 -28.88 -2.63 -19.72
N ASP A 331 -27.63 -2.18 -19.86
CA ASP A 331 -27.04 -1.82 -21.15
C ASP A 331 -25.57 -2.21 -21.24
N TYR A 332 -25.09 -2.37 -22.48
CA TYR A 332 -23.74 -2.79 -22.80
C TYR A 332 -22.66 -1.89 -22.18
N SER A 333 -22.86 -0.56 -22.18
CA SER A 333 -21.86 0.37 -21.66
C SER A 333 -21.73 0.29 -20.13
N THR A 334 -22.86 0.16 -19.44
CA THR A 334 -22.92 -0.11 -18.00
C THR A 334 -22.28 -1.46 -17.67
N ALA A 335 -22.52 -2.50 -18.47
CA ALA A 335 -21.92 -3.82 -18.24
C ALA A 335 -20.40 -3.81 -18.43
N LEU A 336 -19.90 -3.12 -19.45
CA LEU A 336 -18.46 -2.94 -19.66
C LEU A 336 -17.82 -2.16 -18.50
N ALA A 337 -18.45 -1.07 -18.05
CA ALA A 337 -17.97 -0.31 -16.91
C ALA A 337 -17.95 -1.15 -15.62
N GLN A 338 -19.00 -1.93 -15.36
CA GLN A 338 -19.07 -2.84 -14.23
C GLN A 338 -18.01 -3.95 -14.31
N LEU A 339 -17.75 -4.50 -15.50
CA LEU A 339 -16.69 -5.49 -15.70
C LEU A 339 -15.31 -4.90 -15.39
N HIS A 340 -15.01 -3.70 -15.88
CA HIS A 340 -13.74 -3.01 -15.58
C HIS A 340 -13.60 -2.68 -14.09
N GLU A 341 -14.67 -2.16 -13.48
CA GLU A 341 -14.72 -1.85 -12.05
C GLU A 341 -14.46 -3.11 -11.20
N ARG A 342 -15.11 -4.24 -11.53
CA ARG A 342 -14.87 -5.51 -10.82
C ARG A 342 -13.48 -6.07 -11.09
N ALA A 343 -12.96 -5.96 -12.30
CA ALA A 343 -11.59 -6.40 -12.61
C ALA A 343 -10.53 -5.62 -11.82
N GLN A 344 -10.75 -4.31 -11.62
CA GLN A 344 -9.89 -3.48 -10.78
C GLN A 344 -9.95 -3.87 -9.30
N MET A 345 -11.13 -4.27 -8.81
CA MET A 345 -11.30 -4.72 -7.43
C MET A 345 -10.75 -6.13 -7.22
N ASP A 346 -10.90 -7.04 -8.20
CA ASP A 346 -10.54 -8.45 -8.07
C ASP A 346 -9.01 -8.69 -7.99
N ALA A 347 -8.19 -7.68 -8.25
CA ALA A 347 -6.73 -7.73 -8.13
C ALA A 347 -6.19 -8.02 -6.70
N GLY A 348 -7.07 -8.33 -5.73
CA GLY A 348 -6.71 -8.75 -4.37
C GLY A 348 -7.78 -9.53 -3.60
N HIS A 349 -8.96 -9.82 -4.16
CA HIS A 349 -10.12 -10.30 -3.39
C HIS A 349 -10.43 -11.80 -3.60
N GLY A 350 -9.46 -12.70 -3.38
CA GLY A 350 -9.67 -14.16 -3.22
C GLY A 350 -10.73 -14.84 -4.11
N MET A 351 -11.39 -15.89 -3.57
CA MET A 351 -12.39 -16.68 -4.30
C MET A 351 -13.73 -15.93 -4.55
N SER A 352 -14.07 -14.98 -3.70
CA SER A 352 -15.32 -14.21 -3.79
C SER A 352 -15.29 -13.24 -4.96
N GLY A 353 -14.15 -12.59 -5.19
CA GLY A 353 -13.95 -11.68 -6.30
C GLY A 353 -13.99 -12.40 -7.65
N ALA A 354 -13.39 -13.60 -7.76
CA ALA A 354 -13.43 -14.41 -8.99
C ALA A 354 -14.87 -14.73 -9.44
N ARG A 355 -15.77 -15.05 -8.49
CA ARG A 355 -17.19 -15.27 -8.80
C ARG A 355 -17.88 -13.99 -9.25
N SER A 356 -17.62 -12.89 -8.56
CA SER A 356 -18.17 -11.57 -8.91
C SER A 356 -17.71 -11.12 -10.30
N LEU A 357 -16.44 -11.31 -10.63
CA LEU A 357 -15.87 -11.02 -11.94
C LEU A 357 -16.52 -11.89 -13.03
N GLN A 358 -16.69 -13.19 -12.76
CA GLN A 358 -17.36 -14.11 -13.68
C GLN A 358 -18.81 -13.71 -13.95
N GLU A 359 -19.55 -13.26 -12.93
CA GLU A 359 -20.93 -12.78 -13.09
C GLU A 359 -20.99 -11.52 -13.98
N ALA A 360 -20.11 -10.53 -13.77
CA ALA A 360 -20.05 -9.36 -14.64
C ALA A 360 -19.58 -9.69 -16.06
N TRP A 361 -18.69 -10.67 -16.21
CA TRP A 361 -18.30 -11.18 -17.51
C TRP A 361 -19.49 -11.78 -18.27
N CYS A 362 -20.29 -12.61 -17.60
CA CYS A 362 -21.52 -13.18 -18.16
C CYS A 362 -22.53 -12.09 -18.57
N ASP A 363 -22.74 -11.07 -17.73
CA ASP A 363 -23.62 -9.95 -18.04
C ASP A 363 -23.12 -9.12 -19.23
N TYR A 364 -21.82 -8.85 -19.27
CA TYR A 364 -21.16 -8.18 -20.39
C TYR A 364 -21.36 -8.96 -21.70
N GLN A 365 -21.09 -10.27 -21.71
CA GLN A 365 -21.27 -11.10 -22.89
C GLN A 365 -22.73 -11.15 -23.36
N ARG A 366 -23.67 -11.28 -22.42
CA ARG A 366 -25.10 -11.29 -22.72
C ARG A 366 -25.53 -9.98 -23.39
N LEU A 367 -25.15 -8.84 -22.83
CA LEU A 367 -25.53 -7.53 -23.34
C LEU A 367 -24.79 -7.14 -24.62
N LEU A 368 -23.53 -7.53 -24.77
CA LEU A 368 -22.79 -7.41 -26.03
C LEU A 368 -23.54 -8.12 -27.16
N ASN A 369 -23.93 -9.38 -26.94
CA ASN A 369 -24.67 -10.14 -27.94
C ASN A 369 -26.01 -9.47 -28.26
N GLN A 370 -26.81 -9.19 -27.23
CA GLN A 370 -28.16 -8.65 -27.37
C GLN A 370 -28.21 -7.26 -28.04
N GLN A 371 -27.29 -6.36 -27.69
CA GLN A 371 -27.37 -4.95 -28.08
C GLN A 371 -26.47 -4.57 -29.26
N VAL A 372 -25.44 -5.38 -29.55
CA VAL A 372 -24.46 -5.07 -30.61
C VAL A 372 -24.44 -6.15 -31.68
N ILE A 373 -24.28 -7.42 -31.30
CA ILE A 373 -24.01 -8.50 -32.27
C ILE A 373 -25.28 -8.97 -32.98
N ASP A 374 -26.35 -9.26 -32.23
CA ASP A 374 -27.60 -9.77 -32.80
C ASP A 374 -28.28 -8.77 -33.75
N PRO A 375 -28.29 -7.44 -33.47
CA PRO A 375 -28.76 -6.45 -34.44
C PRO A 375 -28.00 -6.49 -35.78
N LEU A 376 -26.66 -6.61 -35.76
CA LEU A 376 -25.84 -6.72 -36.97
C LEU A 376 -26.14 -8.00 -37.74
N ARG A 377 -26.34 -9.12 -37.03
CA ARG A 377 -26.73 -10.40 -37.65
C ARG A 377 -28.13 -10.33 -38.27
N ALA A 378 -29.08 -9.67 -37.60
CA ALA A 378 -30.42 -9.48 -38.14
C ALA A 378 -30.40 -8.62 -39.40
N GLU A 379 -29.60 -7.55 -39.42
CA GLU A 379 -29.39 -6.70 -40.60
C GLU A 379 -28.73 -7.50 -41.74
N ALA A 380 -27.75 -8.35 -41.43
CA ALA A 380 -27.12 -9.25 -42.40
C ALA A 380 -28.13 -10.20 -43.06
N LEU A 381 -29.08 -10.74 -42.29
CA LEU A 381 -30.12 -11.63 -42.80
C LEU A 381 -31.19 -10.89 -43.64
N ALA A 382 -31.42 -9.61 -43.34
CA ALA A 382 -32.35 -8.75 -44.07
C ALA A 382 -31.75 -8.12 -45.34
N ALA A 383 -30.45 -8.25 -45.56
CA ALA A 383 -29.73 -7.62 -46.65
C ALA A 383 -30.24 -8.08 -48.04
N GLY A 384 -30.32 -7.13 -48.98
CA GLY A 384 -30.89 -7.37 -50.31
C GLY A 384 -29.98 -8.18 -51.25
N THR A 385 -28.70 -8.35 -50.89
CA THR A 385 -27.72 -9.09 -51.69
C THR A 385 -26.90 -10.06 -50.82
N SER A 386 -26.45 -11.17 -51.41
CA SER A 386 -25.60 -12.14 -50.71
C SER A 386 -24.25 -11.55 -50.30
N GLN A 387 -23.71 -10.62 -51.09
CA GLN A 387 -22.46 -9.93 -50.76
C GLN A 387 -22.60 -9.04 -49.52
N GLU A 388 -23.66 -8.24 -49.45
CA GLU A 388 -23.95 -7.38 -48.30
C GLU A 388 -24.22 -8.20 -47.04
N SER A 389 -25.00 -9.28 -47.16
CA SER A 389 -25.25 -10.23 -46.08
C SER A 389 -23.96 -10.81 -45.51
N ASN A 390 -23.05 -11.28 -46.37
CA ASN A 390 -21.76 -11.85 -45.94
C ASN A 390 -20.87 -10.82 -45.24
N LEU A 391 -20.85 -9.58 -45.72
CA LEU A 391 -20.03 -8.50 -45.12
C LEU A 391 -20.56 -8.09 -43.75
N LEU A 392 -21.88 -7.94 -43.61
CA LEU A 392 -22.50 -7.64 -42.31
C LEU A 392 -22.33 -8.78 -41.31
N MET A 393 -22.42 -10.04 -41.76
CA MET A 393 -22.13 -11.19 -40.90
C MET A 393 -20.67 -11.21 -40.46
N ALA A 394 -19.73 -10.98 -41.37
CA ALA A 394 -18.31 -10.87 -41.04
C ALA A 394 -18.04 -9.71 -40.06
N GLN A 395 -18.74 -8.59 -40.22
CA GLN A 395 -18.66 -7.45 -39.31
C GLN A 395 -19.17 -7.82 -37.91
N ALA A 396 -20.29 -8.54 -37.80
CA ALA A 396 -20.82 -9.00 -36.52
C ALA A 396 -19.84 -9.92 -35.78
N GLU A 397 -19.27 -10.91 -36.46
CA GLU A 397 -18.30 -11.85 -35.84
C GLU A 397 -17.00 -11.15 -35.43
N LEU A 398 -16.48 -10.25 -36.27
CA LEU A 398 -15.26 -9.49 -35.94
C LEU A 398 -15.50 -8.49 -34.79
N SER A 399 -16.67 -7.83 -34.74
CA SER A 399 -17.06 -7.00 -33.60
C SER A 399 -17.08 -7.81 -32.30
N HIS A 400 -17.69 -9.01 -32.34
CA HIS A 400 -17.79 -9.87 -31.16
C HIS A 400 -16.40 -10.25 -30.65
N LEU A 401 -15.52 -10.74 -31.53
CA LEU A 401 -14.15 -11.09 -31.16
C LEU A 401 -13.36 -9.90 -30.63
N LEU A 402 -13.46 -8.73 -31.27
CA LEU A 402 -12.76 -7.52 -30.86
C LEU A 402 -13.15 -7.11 -29.43
N HIS A 403 -14.46 -7.07 -29.16
CA HIS A 403 -14.99 -6.70 -27.86
C HIS A 403 -14.59 -7.68 -26.75
N LEU A 404 -14.70 -8.99 -27.00
CA LEU A 404 -14.25 -10.01 -26.06
C LEU A 404 -12.74 -9.94 -25.78
N GLN A 405 -11.91 -9.76 -26.82
CA GLN A 405 -10.47 -9.66 -26.66
C GLN A 405 -10.06 -8.39 -25.89
N ALA A 406 -10.66 -7.24 -26.21
CA ALA A 406 -10.38 -5.98 -25.51
C ALA A 406 -10.77 -6.05 -24.03
N ALA A 407 -11.95 -6.61 -23.72
CA ALA A 407 -12.42 -6.80 -22.35
C ALA A 407 -11.50 -7.76 -21.58
N ALA A 408 -11.17 -8.93 -22.16
CA ALA A 408 -10.28 -9.91 -21.54
C ALA A 408 -8.90 -9.31 -21.23
N LEU A 409 -8.35 -8.53 -22.17
CA LEU A 409 -7.05 -7.89 -22.01
C LEU A 409 -7.07 -6.85 -20.89
N THR A 410 -8.11 -6.02 -20.84
CA THR A 410 -8.29 -4.99 -19.81
C THR A 410 -8.46 -5.63 -18.42
N THR A 411 -9.24 -6.71 -18.34
CA THR A 411 -9.40 -7.49 -17.10
C THR A 411 -8.07 -8.09 -16.66
N GLN A 412 -7.29 -8.69 -17.57
CA GLN A 412 -5.97 -9.26 -17.23
C GLN A 412 -4.96 -8.22 -16.75
N LEU A 413 -4.93 -7.04 -17.38
CA LEU A 413 -4.10 -5.92 -16.96
C LEU A 413 -4.41 -5.48 -15.53
N HIS A 414 -5.70 -5.44 -15.18
CA HIS A 414 -6.12 -5.08 -13.84
C HIS A 414 -5.81 -6.18 -12.81
N CYS A 415 -6.04 -7.45 -13.15
CA CYS A 415 -5.82 -8.56 -12.21
C CYS A 415 -4.35 -8.86 -11.93
N ARG A 416 -3.44 -8.68 -12.92
CA ARG A 416 -2.06 -9.16 -12.78
C ARG A 416 -1.07 -8.18 -12.17
N ARG A 417 -1.40 -6.89 -12.04
CA ARG A 417 -0.43 -5.82 -11.69
C ARG A 417 0.88 -5.88 -12.50
N GLU A 418 0.92 -6.59 -13.62
CA GLU A 418 2.09 -6.70 -14.49
C GLU A 418 2.14 -5.45 -15.38
N GLU A 419 3.29 -4.77 -15.42
CA GLU A 419 3.49 -3.58 -16.26
C GLU A 419 3.47 -3.89 -17.76
N GLN A 420 3.53 -5.17 -18.15
CA GLN A 420 3.69 -5.58 -19.55
C GLN A 420 2.64 -6.60 -19.99
N LEU A 421 1.87 -6.21 -21.00
CA LEU A 421 0.99 -7.09 -21.76
C LEU A 421 1.78 -8.20 -22.44
N PRO A 422 1.30 -9.46 -22.44
CA PRO A 422 1.87 -10.49 -23.29
C PRO A 422 1.83 -10.02 -24.76
N ALA A 423 3.00 -9.85 -25.37
CA ALA A 423 3.14 -9.26 -26.71
C ALA A 423 2.25 -9.94 -27.76
N GLU A 424 2.06 -11.27 -27.65
CA GLU A 424 1.19 -12.05 -28.53
C GLU A 424 -0.30 -11.70 -28.39
N GLN A 425 -0.79 -11.41 -27.18
CA GLN A 425 -2.19 -11.01 -26.98
C GLN A 425 -2.46 -9.63 -27.59
N PHE A 426 -1.55 -8.68 -27.37
CA PHE A 426 -1.65 -7.34 -27.98
C PHE A 426 -1.58 -7.42 -29.51
N LYS A 427 -0.67 -8.22 -30.06
CA LYS A 427 -0.57 -8.48 -31.50
C LYS A 427 -1.84 -9.08 -32.09
N ASN A 428 -2.48 -10.01 -31.37
CA ASN A 428 -3.76 -10.59 -31.77
C ASN A 428 -4.89 -9.55 -31.78
N LEU A 429 -4.97 -8.69 -30.77
CA LEU A 429 -5.95 -7.60 -30.71
C LEU A 429 -5.79 -6.63 -31.90
N MET A 430 -4.55 -6.26 -32.22
CA MET A 430 -4.24 -5.40 -33.37
C MET A 430 -4.63 -6.06 -34.70
N ALA A 431 -4.31 -7.35 -34.88
CA ALA A 431 -4.69 -8.09 -36.08
C ALA A 431 -6.22 -8.21 -36.26
N THR A 432 -6.97 -8.42 -35.17
CA THR A 432 -8.44 -8.42 -35.19
C THR A 432 -8.98 -7.03 -35.57
N THR A 433 -8.38 -5.97 -35.02
CA THR A 433 -8.75 -4.57 -35.32
C THR A 433 -8.55 -4.23 -36.80
N ASP A 434 -7.42 -4.62 -37.39
CA ASP A 434 -7.14 -4.39 -38.83
C ASP A 434 -8.17 -5.09 -39.73
N ARG A 435 -8.52 -6.34 -39.40
CA ARG A 435 -9.55 -7.10 -40.12
C ARG A 435 -10.92 -6.43 -40.00
N PHE A 436 -11.29 -5.99 -38.80
CA PHE A 436 -12.54 -5.27 -38.57
C PHE A 436 -12.62 -4.00 -39.42
N VAL A 437 -11.58 -3.15 -39.40
CA VAL A 437 -11.51 -1.93 -40.21
C VAL A 437 -11.61 -2.25 -41.71
N SER A 438 -10.97 -3.33 -42.18
CA SER A 438 -11.05 -3.75 -43.57
C SER A 438 -12.48 -4.15 -43.98
N VAL A 439 -13.18 -4.90 -43.13
CA VAL A 439 -14.57 -5.33 -43.39
C VAL A 439 -15.52 -4.14 -43.38
N VAL A 440 -15.43 -3.25 -42.38
CA VAL A 440 -16.27 -2.04 -42.31
C VAL A 440 -16.08 -1.16 -43.56
N LYS A 441 -14.84 -0.99 -44.04
CA LYS A 441 -14.57 -0.27 -45.29
C LYS A 441 -15.27 -0.93 -46.49
N ALA A 442 -15.24 -2.26 -46.59
CA ALA A 442 -15.93 -2.99 -47.65
C ALA A 442 -17.46 -2.88 -47.53
N THR A 443 -18.02 -2.95 -46.33
CA THR A 443 -19.46 -2.75 -46.06
C THR A 443 -19.91 -1.37 -46.52
N VAL A 444 -19.18 -0.31 -46.14
CA VAL A 444 -19.49 1.09 -46.55
C VAL A 444 -19.41 1.26 -48.08
N GLN A 445 -18.49 0.57 -48.75
CA GLN A 445 -18.38 0.61 -50.22
C GLN A 445 -19.56 -0.09 -50.91
N CYS A 446 -20.11 -1.15 -50.31
CA CYS A 446 -21.28 -1.87 -50.83
C CYS A 446 -22.60 -1.12 -50.56
N GLY A 447 -22.71 -0.47 -49.40
CA GLY A 447 -23.91 0.24 -48.96
C GLY A 447 -24.08 1.66 -49.52
N ARG A 448 -23.09 2.22 -50.23
CA ARG A 448 -23.33 3.43 -51.02
C ARG A 448 -24.30 3.04 -52.13
N PRO A 449 -25.56 3.53 -52.15
CA PRO A 449 -26.36 3.42 -53.35
C PRO A 449 -25.49 4.03 -54.45
N LYS A 450 -25.20 3.26 -55.50
CA LYS A 450 -24.71 3.84 -56.76
C LYS A 450 -25.72 4.93 -57.03
N THR A 451 -25.32 6.17 -56.77
CA THR A 451 -26.15 7.33 -57.07
C THR A 451 -26.31 7.20 -58.56
N ALA A 452 -27.44 6.67 -59.01
CA ALA A 452 -27.80 6.69 -60.40
C ALA A 452 -27.60 8.16 -60.76
N MET A 453 -26.70 8.44 -61.70
CA MET A 453 -26.61 9.75 -62.33
C MET A 453 -28.02 10.05 -62.83
N PHE A 454 -28.83 10.71 -62.02
CA PHE A 454 -30.03 11.36 -62.49
C PHE A 454 -29.50 12.46 -63.42
N PRO A 455 -29.88 12.47 -64.71
CA PRO A 455 -29.52 13.57 -65.58
C PRO A 455 -30.04 14.85 -64.93
N SER A 456 -29.17 15.84 -64.80
CA SER A 456 -29.43 17.12 -64.16
C SER A 456 -30.69 17.76 -64.73
N ARG A 457 -31.83 17.54 -64.07
CA ARG A 457 -33.00 18.41 -64.21
C ARG A 457 -32.76 19.59 -63.29
N THR A 458 -32.35 20.70 -63.89
CA THR A 458 -32.48 22.06 -63.34
C THR A 458 -33.87 22.24 -62.74
N LEU A 459 -33.96 22.22 -61.42
CA LEU A 459 -35.11 22.70 -60.66
C LEU A 459 -34.71 24.04 -60.04
N GLY A 460 -35.50 25.05 -60.38
CA GLY A 460 -35.29 26.44 -60.01
C GLY A 460 -35.33 26.68 -58.51
N ALA A 461 -34.69 27.78 -58.12
CA ALA A 461 -34.63 28.32 -56.79
C ALA A 461 -36.02 28.35 -56.12
N GLN A 462 -36.17 27.60 -55.03
CA GLN A 462 -37.22 27.84 -54.05
C GLN A 462 -36.57 28.19 -52.71
N ASN A 463 -37.07 29.27 -52.14
CA ASN A 463 -36.58 29.95 -50.94
C ASN A 463 -36.65 29.06 -49.70
N PHE A 464 -35.54 28.97 -48.97
CA PHE A 464 -35.55 28.48 -47.58
C PHE A 464 -35.89 29.64 -46.62
N PRO A 465 -36.82 29.45 -45.66
CA PRO A 465 -37.02 30.40 -44.58
C PRO A 465 -35.85 30.30 -43.58
N ARG A 466 -35.31 31.45 -43.19
CA ARG A 466 -34.27 31.58 -42.16
C ARG A 466 -34.81 31.17 -40.79
N LEU A 467 -34.15 30.24 -40.11
CA LEU A 467 -34.35 29.97 -38.69
C LEU A 467 -33.81 31.13 -37.83
N PRO A 468 -34.39 31.38 -36.64
CA PRO A 468 -33.99 32.49 -35.78
C PRO A 468 -32.66 32.18 -35.08
N ARG A 469 -31.80 33.20 -34.98
CA ARG A 469 -30.62 33.18 -34.11
C ARG A 469 -31.09 33.34 -32.66
N PHE A 470 -30.78 32.38 -31.81
CA PHE A 470 -30.84 32.57 -30.36
C PHE A 470 -29.66 33.43 -29.93
N GLY A 471 -29.95 34.46 -29.14
CA GLY A 471 -29.00 35.26 -28.39
C GLY A 471 -28.93 34.83 -26.94
#